data_AF-A0A844IK42-F1
#
_entry.id   AF-A0A844IK42-F1
#
_cell.length_a   1.000
_cell.length_b   1.000
_cell.length_c   1.000
_cell.angle_alpha   90.00
_cell.angle_beta   90.00
_cell.angle_gamma   90.00
#
_symmetry.space_group_name_H-M   'P 1'
#
loop_
_entity.id
_entity.type
_entity.pdbx_description
1 polymer ?
#
loop_
_entity_poly.entity_id
_entity_poly.type
_entity_poly.pdbx_seq_one_letter_code
_entity_poly.pdbx_strand_id
1 'polypeptide(L)' 'MVNYTHYTYKVTWSEEDQEFVGLCAEFPSLSYLHKDQNATLKGITDLVKDVVTDMESSQ' A
#
# COMPACT_ATOMS: atom_id res chain seq x y z
N MET A 1 -10.69 10.29 -12.35
CA MET A 1 -11.31 9.32 -11.41
C MET A 1 -10.32 8.18 -11.21
N VAL A 2 -9.22 8.44 -10.51
CA VAL A 2 -8.25 7.39 -10.23
C VAL A 2 -8.86 6.42 -9.21
N ASN A 3 -8.95 5.16 -9.61
CA ASN A 3 -9.52 4.10 -8.79
C ASN A 3 -8.39 3.38 -8.04
N TYR A 4 -7.91 4.01 -6.96
CA TYR A 4 -6.93 3.38 -6.06
C TYR A 4 -7.44 2.05 -5.49
N THR A 5 -8.75 1.88 -5.39
CA THR A 5 -9.41 0.67 -4.89
C THR A 5 -9.34 -0.54 -5.85
N HIS A 6 -9.01 -0.33 -7.13
CA HIS A 6 -8.95 -1.41 -8.12
C HIS A 6 -7.55 -2.03 -8.28
N TYR A 7 -6.59 -1.59 -7.47
CA TYR A 7 -5.23 -2.13 -7.53
C TYR A 7 -5.09 -3.44 -6.78
N THR A 8 -4.09 -4.22 -7.19
CA THR A 8 -3.76 -5.48 -6.53
C THR A 8 -2.82 -5.20 -5.36
N TYR A 9 -3.31 -5.47 -4.15
CA TYR A 9 -2.53 -5.38 -2.92
C TYR A 9 -2.09 -6.77 -2.48
N LYS A 10 -0.82 -6.92 -2.13
CA LYS A 10 -0.24 -8.15 -1.60
C LYS A 10 0.27 -7.88 -0.21
N VAL A 11 -0.05 -8.76 0.72
CA VAL A 11 0.50 -8.72 2.08
C VAL A 11 1.26 -10.01 2.32
N THR A 12 2.52 -9.89 2.66
CA THR A 12 3.44 -11.01 2.93
C THR A 12 4.04 -10.86 4.30
N TRP A 13 4.21 -11.95 5.03
CA TRP A 13 4.92 -11.94 6.31
C TRP A 13 6.43 -11.95 6.05
N SER A 14 7.16 -11.03 6.67
CA SER A 14 8.61 -11.00 6.71
C SER A 14 9.09 -11.50 8.06
N GLU A 15 9.79 -12.63 8.06
CA GLU A 15 10.39 -13.19 9.27
C GLU A 15 11.57 -12.36 9.79
N GLU A 16 12.25 -11.63 8.91
CA GLU A 16 13.39 -10.77 9.24
C GLU A 16 12.99 -9.59 10.13
N ASP A 17 11.91 -8.91 9.77
CA ASP A 17 11.38 -7.75 10.52
C ASP A 17 10.32 -8.16 11.56
N GLN A 18 9.85 -9.42 11.52
CA GLN A 18 8.69 -9.91 12.27
C GLN A 18 7.43 -9.07 12.03
N GLU A 19 7.24 -8.65 10.78
CA GLU A 19 6.19 -7.72 10.36
C GLU A 19 5.55 -8.18 9.05
N PHE A 20 4.31 -7.74 8.81
CA PHE A 20 3.66 -7.90 7.52
C PHE A 20 4.07 -6.75 6.60
N VAL A 21 4.50 -7.09 5.40
CA VAL A 21 4.85 -6.17 4.33
C VAL A 21 3.73 -6.13 3.32
N GLY A 22 3.12 -4.96 3.17
CA GLY A 22 2.10 -4.62 2.20
C GLY A 22 2.75 -3.98 0.98
N LEU A 23 2.43 -4.49 -0.20
CA LEU A 23 2.94 -4.02 -1.49
C LEU A 23 1.78 -3.83 -2.46
N CYS A 24 1.87 -2.80 -3.31
CA CYS A 24 0.93 -2.59 -4.41
C CYS A 24 1.58 -3.04 -5.73
N ALA A 25 0.89 -3.87 -6.52
CA ALA A 25 1.45 -4.41 -7.77
C ALA A 25 1.72 -3.31 -8.81
N GLU A 26 0.85 -2.30 -8.87
CA GLU A 26 1.00 -1.16 -9.80
C GLU A 26 2.03 -0.15 -9.31
N PHE A 27 2.27 -0.11 -8.00
CA PHE A 27 3.23 0.79 -7.36
C PHE A 27 4.25 -0.02 -6.56
N PRO A 28 5.20 -0.70 -7.22
CA PRO A 28 6.22 -1.51 -6.53
C PRO A 28 7.13 -0.66 -5.62
N SER A 29 7.17 0.66 -5.82
CA SER A 29 7.86 1.62 -4.96
C SER A 29 7.12 1.92 -3.66
N LEU A 30 5.81 1.62 -3.58
CA LEU A 30 5.02 1.79 -2.37
C LEU A 30 5.00 0.49 -1.58
N SER A 31 5.54 0.56 -0.37
CA SER A 31 5.52 -0.50 0.60
C SER A 31 5.08 0.04 1.96
N TYR A 32 4.43 -0.80 2.74
CA TYR A 32 4.02 -0.48 4.10
C TYR A 32 4.27 -1.68 5.00
N LEU A 33 4.92 -1.48 6.14
CA LEU A 33 5.25 -2.55 7.08
C LEU A 33 4.48 -2.34 8.39
N HIS A 34 3.83 -3.39 8.88
CA HIS A 34 3.20 -3.38 10.19
C HIS A 34 3.09 -4.77 10.80
N LYS A 35 3.15 -4.85 12.13
CA LYS A 35 2.97 -6.09 12.91
C LYS A 35 1.61 -6.78 12.72
N ASP A 36 0.64 -6.08 12.15
CA ASP A 36 -0.73 -6.56 11.96
C ASP A 36 -1.05 -6.60 10.47
N GLN A 37 -1.58 -7.73 10.01
CA GLN A 37 -1.95 -7.91 8.62
C GLN A 37 -3.01 -6.90 8.17
N ASN A 38 -4.02 -6.64 9.02
CA ASN A 38 -5.10 -5.71 8.69
C ASN A 38 -4.62 -4.25 8.67
N ALA A 39 -3.73 -3.89 9.61
CA ALA A 39 -3.10 -2.57 9.62
C ALA A 39 -2.20 -2.38 8.40
N THR A 40 -1.50 -3.45 7.98
CA THR A 40 -0.67 -3.45 6.79
C THR A 40 -1.47 -3.17 5.53
N LEU A 41 -2.56 -3.90 5.33
CA LEU A 41 -3.46 -3.71 4.18
C LEU A 41 -4.06 -2.30 4.19
N LYS A 42 -4.53 -1.84 5.35
CA LYS A 42 -5.10 -0.48 5.47
C LYS A 42 -4.06 0.59 5.17
N GLY A 43 -2.84 0.45 5.69
CA GLY A 43 -1.75 1.41 5.50
C GLY A 43 -1.30 1.50 4.04
N ILE A 44 -1.12 0.37 3.34
CA ILE A 44 -0.77 0.39 1.92
C ILE A 44 -1.90 0.98 1.06
N THR A 45 -3.17 0.73 1.39
CA THR A 45 -4.30 1.35 0.69
C THR A 45 -4.34 2.87 0.89
N ASP A 46 -4.08 3.35 2.11
CA ASP A 46 -4.07 4.79 2.43
C ASP A 46 -2.90 5.51 1.75
N LEU A 47 -1.70 4.91 1.76
CA LEU A 47 -0.53 5.41 1.02
C LEU A 47 -0.82 5.56 -0.47
N VAL A 48 -1.37 4.52 -1.10
CA VAL A 48 -1.70 4.58 -2.53
C VAL A 48 -2.74 5.65 -2.80
N LYS A 49 -3.73 5.81 -1.92
CA LYS A 49 -4.74 6.88 -2.03
C LYS A 49 -4.10 8.26 -1.95
N ASP A 50 -3.19 8.50 -1.01
CA ASP A 50 -2.52 9.79 -0.83
C ASP A 50 -1.71 10.17 -2.07
N VAL A 51 -0.89 9.24 -2.55
CA VAL A 51 -0.04 9.41 -3.74
C VAL A 51 -0.87 9.65 -5.00
N VAL A 52 -1.97 8.91 -5.17
CA VAL A 52 -2.92 9.13 -6.27
C VAL A 52 -3.56 10.52 -6.18
N THR A 53 -3.93 10.94 -4.96
CA THR A 53 -4.58 12.23 -4.74
C THR A 53 -3.61 13.38 -5.02
N ASP A 54 -2.35 13.24 -4.61
CA ASP A 54 -1.26 14.18 -4.92
C ASP A 54 -1.00 14.28 -6.43
N MET A 55 -0.97 13.16 -7.15
CA MET A 55 -0.83 13.15 -8.61
C MET A 55 -1.99 13.84 -9.33
N GLU A 56 -3.24 13.59 -8.92
CA GLU A 56 -4.42 14.29 -9.50
C GLU A 56 -4.42 15.78 -9.11
N SER A 57 -3.91 16.14 -7.92
CA SER A 57 -3.85 17.53 -7.46
C SER A 57 -2.73 18.34 -8.14
N SER A 58 -1.71 17.68 -8.67
CA SER A 58 -0.60 18.30 -9.39
C SER A 58 -0.87 18.48 -10.89
N GLN A 59 -2.14 18.35 -11.31
CA GLN A 59 -2.59 18.49 -12.70
C GLN A 59 -3.03 19.91 -13.08
#